data_AF-A0A316NW65-F1
#
_entry.id   AF-A0A316NW65-F1
#
_cell.length_a   1.000
_cell.length_b   1.000
_cell.length_c   1.000
_cell.angle_alpha   90.00
_cell.angle_beta   90.00
_cell.angle_gamma   90.00
#
_symmetry.space_group_name_H-M   'P 1'
#
loop_
_entity.id
_entity.type
_entity.pdbx_description
1 polymer ?
#
loop_
_entity_poly.entity_id
_entity_poly.type
_entity_poly.pdbx_seq_one_letter_code
_entity_poly.pdbx_strand_id
1 'polypeptide(L)'
;MSKIIITVCMGSSCYARGNAANLEFIENYIKDNGLEAVIDLAGARCEGKCVSGPNVIINGIEYTEVDENKLKEILDSLVQAN
;
A
#
# COMPACT_ATOMS: atom_id res chain seq x y z
N MET A 1 1.07 13.37 15.89
CA MET A 1 1.61 13.04 14.56
C MET A 1 0.71 11.98 13.98
N SER A 2 0.05 12.27 12.86
CA SER A 2 -0.82 11.31 12.19
C SER A 2 0.05 10.43 11.30
N LYS A 3 0.23 9.16 11.66
CA LYS A 3 0.93 8.21 10.78
C LYS A 3 0.09 7.93 9.54
N ILE A 4 0.75 7.76 8.41
CA ILE A 4 0.13 7.29 7.17
C ILE A 4 -0.13 5.79 7.33
N ILE A 5 -1.39 5.37 7.29
CA ILE A 5 -1.73 3.95 7.43
C ILE A 5 -1.93 3.37 6.03
N ILE A 6 -1.10 2.40 5.67
CA ILE A 6 -1.20 1.66 4.41
C ILE A 6 -1.62 0.24 4.74
N THR A 7 -2.70 -0.21 4.13
CA THR A 7 -3.25 -1.55 4.35
C THR A 7 -3.34 -2.28 3.02
N VAL A 8 -2.50 -3.30 2.84
CA VAL A 8 -2.44 -4.10 1.61
C VAL A 8 -3.37 -5.30 1.75
N CYS A 9 -4.21 -5.57 0.74
CA CYS A 9 -5.02 -6.78 0.72
C CYS A 9 -4.15 -8.02 0.53
N MET A 10 -4.06 -8.86 1.57
CA MET A 10 -3.29 -10.10 1.59
C MET A 10 -4.13 -11.32 1.18
N GLY A 11 -5.31 -11.11 0.60
CA GLY A 11 -6.10 -12.19 -0.01
C GLY A 11 -5.31 -12.85 -1.14
N SER A 12 -5.33 -14.18 -1.22
CA SER A 12 -4.53 -14.97 -2.19
C SER A 12 -4.66 -14.47 -3.64
N SER A 13 -5.86 -14.06 -4.05
CA SER A 13 -6.09 -13.47 -5.37
C SER A 13 -5.42 -12.12 -5.57
N CYS A 14 -5.46 -11.21 -4.58
CA CYS A 14 -4.80 -9.90 -4.70
C CYS A 14 -3.27 -10.05 -4.61
N TYR A 15 -2.80 -10.92 -3.70
CA TYR A 15 -1.39 -11.23 -3.53
C TYR A 15 -0.76 -11.74 -4.83
N ALA A 16 -1.36 -12.74 -5.47
CA ALA A 16 -0.88 -13.31 -6.73
C ALA A 16 -1.00 -12.37 -7.94
N ARG A 17 -1.90 -11.38 -7.88
CA ARG A 17 -2.12 -10.40 -8.98
C ARG A 17 -1.12 -9.26 -8.99
N GLY A 18 -0.34 -9.07 -7.94
CA GLY A 18 0.64 -7.97 -7.86
C GLY A 18 0.82 -7.40 -6.46
N ASN A 19 -0.05 -7.71 -5.49
CA ASN A 19 0.15 -7.19 -4.12
C ASN A 19 1.42 -7.72 -3.46
N ALA A 20 1.96 -8.87 -3.88
CA ALA A 20 3.27 -9.33 -3.41
C ALA A 20 4.39 -8.35 -3.79
N ALA A 21 4.44 -7.93 -5.06
CA ALA A 21 5.42 -6.97 -5.55
C ALA A 21 5.18 -5.57 -4.95
N ASN A 22 3.92 -5.14 -4.87
CA ASN A 22 3.56 -3.88 -4.23
C ASN A 22 4.00 -3.83 -2.76
N LEU A 23 3.82 -4.92 -2.00
CA LEU A 23 4.22 -4.99 -0.60
C LEU A 23 5.74 -4.84 -0.46
N GLU A 24 6.51 -5.60 -1.24
CA GLU A 24 7.97 -5.51 -1.27
C GLU A 24 8.47 -4.11 -1.66
N PHE A 25 7.82 -3.49 -2.65
CA PHE A 25 8.11 -2.11 -3.06
C PHE A 25 7.89 -1.12 -1.91
N ILE A 26 6.76 -1.21 -1.22
CA ILE A 26 6.42 -0.30 -0.11
C ILE A 26 7.39 -0.51 1.06
N GLU A 27 7.71 -1.75 1.42
CA GLU A 27 8.67 -2.06 2.48
C GLU A 27 10.06 -1.48 2.19
N ASN A 28 10.57 -1.67 0.96
CA ASN A 28 11.85 -1.10 0.54
C ASN A 28 11.81 0.43 0.55
N TYR A 29 10.74 1.04 0.03
CA TYR A 29 10.59 2.49 0.02
C TYR A 29 10.58 3.09 1.44
N ILE A 30 9.86 2.46 2.38
CA ILE A 30 9.82 2.91 3.77
C ILE A 30 11.22 2.84 4.39
N LYS A 31 11.93 1.74 4.16
CA LYS A 31 13.27 1.51 4.71
C LYS A 31 14.32 2.45 4.14
N ASP A 32 14.33 2.64 2.82
CA ASP A 32 15.30 3.47 2.11
C ASP A 32 15.15 4.96 2.47
N ASN A 33 13.92 5.40 2.76
CA ASN A 33 13.62 6.78 3.15
C ASN A 33 13.54 6.97 4.68
N GLY A 34 13.71 5.92 5.50
CA GLY A 34 13.60 6.00 6.96
C GLY A 34 12.21 6.38 7.47
N LEU A 35 11.16 6.01 6.75
CA LEU A 35 9.77 6.42 7.01
C LEU A 35 9.03 5.51 7.98
N GLU A 36 9.69 4.57 8.65
CA GLU A 36 9.07 3.61 9.59
C GLU A 36 8.36 4.31 10.77
N ALA A 37 8.80 5.53 11.11
CA ALA A 37 8.14 6.35 12.13
C ALA A 37 6.86 7.05 11.61
N VAL A 38 6.73 7.23 10.30
CA VAL A 38 5.68 8.01 9.62
C VAL A 38 4.64 7.10 8.98
N ILE A 39 5.06 5.99 8.37
CA ILE A 39 4.22 5.04 7.65
C ILE A 39 4.00 3.79 8.50
N ASP A 40 2.75 3.39 8.65
CA ASP A 40 2.33 2.14 9.28
C ASP A 40 1.77 1.20 8.21
N LEU A 41 2.52 0.14 7.90
CA LEU A 41 2.17 -0.84 6.87
C LEU A 41 1.49 -2.04 7.53
N ALA A 42 0.24 -2.29 7.16
CA ALA A 42 -0.58 -3.38 7.65
C ALA A 42 -1.07 -4.27 6.50
N GLY A 43 -1.39 -5.53 6.81
CA GLY A 43 -2.07 -6.44 5.91
C GLY A 43 -3.54 -6.60 6.31
N ALA A 44 -4.46 -6.45 5.35
CA ALA A 44 -5.88 -6.80 5.54
C ALA A 44 -6.22 -8.15 4.91
N ARG A 45 -7.27 -8.78 5.43
CA ARG A 45 -7.91 -9.94 4.78
C ARG A 45 -8.70 -9.48 3.55
N CYS A 46 -9.19 -10.47 2.80
CA CYS A 46 -9.97 -10.23 1.60
C CYS A 46 -11.25 -9.44 1.90
N GLU A 47 -11.36 -8.23 1.34
CA GLU A 47 -12.54 -7.37 1.40
C GLU A 47 -13.65 -7.78 0.39
N GLY A 48 -13.54 -8.96 -0.23
CA GLY A 48 -14.49 -9.45 -1.24
C GLY A 48 -14.41 -8.75 -2.60
N LYS A 49 -13.53 -7.76 -2.76
CA LYS A 49 -13.34 -6.97 -4.00
C LYS A 49 -12.24 -7.51 -4.92
N CYS A 50 -12.02 -8.83 -4.95
CA CYS A 50 -10.96 -9.46 -5.74
C CYS A 50 -11.07 -9.22 -7.25
N VAL A 51 -12.27 -8.89 -7.76
CA VAL A 51 -12.52 -8.58 -9.18
C VAL A 51 -11.72 -7.36 -9.65
N SER A 52 -11.55 -6.36 -8.78
CA SER A 52 -10.81 -5.11 -9.09
C SER A 52 -9.43 -5.07 -8.42
N GLY A 53 -8.97 -6.22 -7.90
CA GLY A 53 -7.66 -6.32 -7.27
C GLY A 53 -6.52 -6.25 -8.30
N PRO A 54 -5.32 -5.81 -7.90
CA PRO A 54 -4.85 -5.59 -6.53
C PRO A 54 -5.45 -4.35 -5.83
N ASN A 55 -5.84 -4.53 -4.56
CA ASN A 55 -6.44 -3.46 -3.74
C ASN A 55 -5.50 -3.09 -2.58
N VAL A 56 -5.36 -1.79 -2.35
CA VAL A 56 -4.60 -1.20 -1.23
C VAL A 56 -5.42 -0.07 -0.63
N ILE A 57 -5.44 0.05 0.68
CA ILE A 57 -6.14 1.10 1.41
C ILE A 57 -5.10 2.03 2.02
N ILE A 58 -5.17 3.33 1.75
CA ILE A 58 -4.21 4.31 2.27
C ILE A 58 -4.99 5.40 2.99
N ASN A 59 -4.75 5.59 4.29
CA ASN A 59 -5.50 6.51 5.16
C ASN A 59 -7.03 6.31 5.09
N GLY A 60 -7.48 5.07 4.93
CA GLY A 60 -8.90 4.72 4.79
C GLY A 60 -9.49 4.94 3.39
N ILE A 61 -8.70 5.40 2.42
CA ILE A 61 -9.11 5.53 1.02
C ILE A 61 -8.72 4.23 0.29
N GLU A 62 -9.71 3.59 -0.34
CA GLU A 62 -9.49 2.39 -1.14
C GLU A 62 -8.96 2.74 -2.54
N TYR A 63 -7.84 2.14 -2.91
CA TYR A 63 -7.27 2.17 -4.23
C TYR A 63 -7.35 0.78 -4.85
N THR A 64 -7.93 0.69 -6.04
CA THR A 64 -8.06 -0.53 -6.84
C THR A 64 -7.10 -0.48 -8.03
N GLU A 65 -6.82 -1.67 -8.60
CA GLU A 65 -5.90 -1.84 -9.73
C GLU A 65 -4.57 -1.11 -9.50
N VAL A 66 -4.01 -1.33 -8.30
CA VAL A 66 -2.82 -0.61 -7.84
C VAL A 66 -1.55 -1.27 -8.36
N ASP A 67 -0.72 -0.48 -9.04
CA ASP A 67 0.61 -0.84 -9.49
C ASP A 67 1.71 -0.08 -8.73
N GLU A 68 2.96 -0.51 -8.91
CA GLU A 68 4.15 0.08 -8.26
C GLU A 68 4.31 1.57 -8.57
N ASN A 69 4.02 2.02 -9.81
CA ASN A 69 4.17 3.43 -10.17
C ASN A 69 3.12 4.27 -9.43
N LYS A 70 1.87 3.82 -9.44
CA LYS A 70 0.78 4.50 -8.73
C LYS A 70 1.03 4.53 -7.22
N LEU A 71 1.55 3.45 -6.63
CA LEU A 71 2.00 3.44 -5.23
C LEU A 71 3.09 4.45 -4.98
N LYS A 72 4.11 4.49 -5.83
CA LYS A 72 5.20 5.45 -5.72
C LYS A 72 4.68 6.88 -5.73
N GLU A 73 3.81 7.24 -6.67
CA GLU A 73 3.23 8.59 -6.76
C GLU A 73 2.43 8.95 -5.50
N ILE A 74 1.63 8.02 -4.97
CA ILE A 74 0.85 8.24 -3.76
C ILE A 74 1.78 8.42 -2.55
N LEU A 75 2.77 7.54 -2.39
CA LEU A 75 3.75 7.61 -1.30
C LEU A 75 4.54 8.93 -1.36
N ASP A 76 5.11 9.27 -2.52
CA ASP A 76 5.86 10.52 -2.72
C ASP A 76 4.99 11.73 -2.37
N SER A 77 3.73 11.75 -2.81
CA SER A 77 2.79 12.84 -2.51
C SER A 77 2.50 12.96 -1.01
N LEU A 78 2.37 11.84 -0.29
CA LEU A 78 2.09 11.84 1.15
C LEU A 78 3.32 12.22 1.99
N VAL A 79 4.51 11.83 1.55
CA VAL A 79 5.78 12.15 2.21
C VAL A 79 6.16 13.61 2.01
N GLN A 80 5.98 14.16 0.80
CA GLN A 80 6.26 15.58 0.54
C GLN A 80 5.27 16.56 1.19
N ALA A 81 4.07 16.08 1.54
CA ALA A 81 3.07 16.90 2.23
C ALA A 81 3.27 16.99 3.76
N ASN A 82 4.27 16.30 4.33
CA ASN A 82 4.57 16.28 5.77
C ASN A 82 5.89 16.97 6.13
#